data_AF-A0A7Z3BGA1-F1
#
_entry.id   AF-A0A7Z3BGA1-F1
#
_cell.length_a   1.000
_cell.length_b   1.000
_cell.length_c   1.000
_cell.angle_alpha   90.00
_cell.angle_beta   90.00
_cell.angle_gamma   90.00
#
_symmetry.space_group_name_H-M   'P 1'
#
loop_
_entity.id
_entity.type
_entity.pdbx_description
1 polymer ?
#
loop_
_entity_poly.entity_id
_entity_poly.type
_entity_poly.pdbx_seq_one_letter_code
_entity_poly.pdbx_strand_id
1 'polypeptide(L)'
;MSKHTPGPWMVDDSEYLAEGGGLCVMQGNDCIAVVGDFNPSHPIDANARLIAAAPELLEALQAVIDHGVMTGDEWVAEKAMAAIARASA
;
A
#
# COMPACT_ATOMS: atom_id res chain seq x y z
N MET A 1 -20.20 -0.74 3.19
CA MET A 1 -19.20 -0.05 2.35
C MET A 1 -17.83 -0.35 2.92
N SER A 2 -16.89 -0.83 2.12
CA SER A 2 -15.50 -0.94 2.57
C SER A 2 -14.90 0.47 2.62
N LYS A 3 -14.10 0.77 3.65
CA LYS A 3 -13.45 2.08 3.79
C LYS A 3 -12.30 2.28 2.79
N HIS A 4 -11.76 1.18 2.28
CA HIS A 4 -10.74 1.14 1.23
C HIS A 4 -11.11 0.06 0.20
N THR A 5 -10.44 0.11 -0.95
CA THR A 5 -10.51 -0.95 -1.97
C THR A 5 -9.82 -2.21 -1.43
N PRO A 6 -10.45 -3.39 -1.41
CA PRO A 6 -9.74 -4.62 -1.05
C PRO A 6 -8.64 -4.96 -2.07
N GLY A 7 -7.56 -5.59 -1.63
CA GLY A 7 -6.56 -6.17 -2.53
C GLY A 7 -7.12 -7.37 -3.33
N PRO A 8 -6.31 -7.95 -4.24
CA PRO A 8 -4.94 -7.57 -4.55
C PRO A 8 -4.86 -6.32 -5.43
N TRP A 9 -3.78 -5.56 -5.27
CA TRP A 9 -3.46 -4.44 -6.16
C TRP A 9 -2.17 -4.74 -6.93
N MET A 10 -2.04 -4.14 -8.11
CA MET A 10 -0.89 -4.34 -8.98
C MET A 10 -0.41 -3.01 -9.53
N VAL A 11 0.88 -2.89 -9.82
CA VAL A 11 1.39 -1.75 -10.59
C VAL A 11 1.12 -2.04 -12.06
N ASP A 12 0.66 -1.04 -12.82
CA ASP A 12 0.52 -1.16 -14.27
C ASP A 12 1.91 -1.40 -14.90
N ASP A 13 2.07 -2.55 -15.57
CA ASP A 13 3.30 -2.96 -16.23
C ASP A 13 3.24 -2.83 -17.76
N SER A 14 2.15 -2.26 -18.29
CA SER A 14 1.88 -2.18 -19.74
C SER A 14 2.56 -1.03 -20.48
N GLU A 15 3.57 -0.39 -19.87
CA GLU A 15 4.21 0.87 -20.30
C GLU A 15 3.24 2.07 -20.38
N TYR A 16 1.96 1.87 -20.07
CA TYR A 16 0.97 2.94 -20.01
C TYR A 16 1.27 3.88 -18.84
N LEU A 17 1.19 5.18 -19.10
CA LEU A 17 1.25 6.22 -18.09
C LEU A 17 -0.09 6.97 -18.08
N ALA A 18 -0.59 7.23 -16.88
CA ALA A 18 -1.74 8.09 -16.67
C ALA A 18 -1.44 9.53 -17.13
N GLU A 19 -2.48 10.35 -17.27
CA GLU A 19 -2.33 11.75 -17.61
C GLU A 19 -1.34 12.46 -16.67
N GLY A 20 -0.36 13.18 -17.25
CA GLY A 20 0.73 13.78 -16.50
C GLY A 20 1.94 12.86 -16.23
N GLY A 21 2.01 11.69 -16.86
CA GLY A 21 3.17 10.79 -16.79
C GLY A 21 3.23 9.92 -15.54
N GLY A 22 2.13 9.83 -14.79
CA GLY A 22 2.08 9.04 -13.56
C GLY A 22 1.86 7.55 -13.79
N LEU A 23 2.28 6.74 -12.81
CA LEU A 23 2.12 5.28 -12.84
C LEU A 23 0.85 4.84 -12.12
N CYS A 24 0.04 4.01 -12.75
CA CYS A 24 -1.20 3.51 -12.16
C CYS A 24 -0.96 2.34 -11.18
N VAL A 25 -1.67 2.36 -10.07
CA VAL A 25 -1.93 1.19 -9.21
C VAL A 25 -3.34 0.71 -9.53
N MET A 26 -3.46 -0.57 -9.83
CA MET A 26 -4.59 -1.21 -10.46
C MET A 26 -5.27 -2.21 -9.51
N GLN A 27 -6.60 -2.30 -9.59
CA GLN A 27 -7.38 -3.46 -9.14
C GLN A 27 -8.05 -4.08 -10.37
N GLY A 28 -7.56 -5.23 -10.82
CA GLY A 28 -7.98 -5.78 -12.11
C GLY A 28 -7.69 -4.77 -13.23
N ASN A 29 -8.74 -4.31 -13.92
CA ASN A 29 -8.62 -3.35 -15.02
C ASN A 29 -8.85 -1.89 -14.58
N ASP A 30 -9.12 -1.64 -13.30
CA ASP A 30 -9.44 -0.31 -12.79
C ASP A 30 -8.21 0.35 -12.18
N CYS A 31 -7.83 1.54 -12.65
CA CYS A 31 -6.81 2.36 -11.98
C CYS A 31 -7.41 2.99 -10.72
N ILE A 32 -6.92 2.58 -9.55
CA ILE A 32 -7.44 2.98 -8.23
C ILE A 32 -6.58 4.07 -7.57
N ALA A 33 -5.34 4.25 -8.03
CA ALA A 33 -4.45 5.34 -7.62
C ALA A 33 -3.42 5.63 -8.71
N VAL A 34 -2.92 6.88 -8.76
CA VAL A 34 -1.84 7.30 -9.66
C VAL A 34 -0.70 7.87 -8.83
N VAL A 35 0.51 7.35 -9.06
CA VAL A 35 1.75 7.92 -8.52
C VAL A 35 2.30 8.90 -9.54
N GLY A 36 2.14 10.20 -9.28
CA GLY A 36 2.56 11.25 -10.21
C GLY A 36 4.06 11.47 -10.27
N ASP A 37 4.57 11.78 -11.46
CA ASP A 37 5.98 12.10 -11.74
C ASP A 37 6.26 13.61 -11.67
N PHE A 38 5.79 14.27 -10.60
CA PHE A 38 5.93 15.72 -10.45
C PHE A 38 7.34 16.15 -10.01
N ASN A 39 8.12 15.21 -9.48
CA ASN A 39 9.49 15.45 -9.04
C ASN A 39 10.39 14.29 -9.48
N PRO A 40 11.32 14.50 -10.43
CA PRO A 40 12.22 13.47 -10.93
C PRO A 40 13.14 12.86 -9.86
N SER A 41 13.29 13.50 -8.69
CA SER A 41 14.07 12.94 -7.60
C SER A 41 13.32 11.87 -6.79
N HIS A 42 12.03 11.65 -7.05
CA HIS A 42 11.21 10.66 -6.33
C HIS A 42 10.94 9.44 -7.23
N PRO A 43 11.30 8.21 -6.81
CA PRO A 43 11.14 7.02 -7.64
C PRO A 43 9.67 6.59 -7.71
N ILE A 44 8.97 6.97 -8.78
CA ILE A 44 7.54 6.65 -8.97
C ILE A 44 7.28 5.13 -8.92
N ASP A 45 8.16 4.32 -9.51
CA ASP A 45 8.03 2.87 -9.55
C ASP A 45 8.09 2.25 -8.15
N ALA A 46 9.05 2.69 -7.32
CA ALA A 46 9.21 2.17 -5.98
C ALA A 46 8.03 2.55 -5.08
N ASN A 47 7.54 3.79 -5.23
CA ASN A 47 6.37 4.27 -4.50
C ASN A 47 5.10 3.51 -4.94
N ALA A 48 4.91 3.27 -6.23
CA ALA A 48 3.78 2.49 -6.75
C ALA A 48 3.79 1.05 -6.24
N ARG A 49 4.97 0.40 -6.21
CA ARG A 49 5.11 -0.96 -5.64
C ARG A 49 4.78 -1.00 -4.16
N LEU A 50 5.21 0.01 -3.39
CA LEU A 50 4.88 0.10 -1.96
C LEU A 50 3.37 0.28 -1.74
N ILE A 51 2.72 1.13 -2.54
CA ILE A 51 1.27 1.32 -2.48
C ILE A 51 0.54 0.04 -2.88
N ALA A 52 0.94 -0.61 -3.98
CA ALA A 52 0.34 -1.86 -4.44
C ALA A 52 0.42 -2.99 -3.40
N ALA A 53 1.50 -3.03 -2.60
CA ALA A 53 1.66 -3.99 -1.51
C ALA A 53 0.89 -3.64 -0.22
N ALA A 54 0.18 -2.50 -0.16
CA ALA A 54 -0.49 -2.07 1.07
C ALA A 54 -1.52 -3.07 1.62
N PRO A 55 -2.32 -3.79 0.81
CA PRO A 55 -3.22 -4.83 1.31
C PRO A 55 -2.47 -5.96 2.04
N GLU A 56 -1.40 -6.48 1.43
CA GLU A 56 -0.57 -7.55 2.00
C GLU A 56 0.20 -7.09 3.24
N LEU A 57 0.67 -5.84 3.24
CA LEU A 57 1.29 -5.22 4.42
C LEU A 57 0.28 -5.07 5.56
N LEU A 58 -0.97 -4.69 5.28
CA LEU A 58 -2.03 -4.60 6.27
C LEU A 58 -2.36 -5.98 6.89
N GLU A 59 -2.46 -7.01 6.04
CA GLU A 59 -2.66 -8.39 6.49
C GLU A 59 -1.49 -8.86 7.37
N ALA A 60 -0.24 -8.60 6.96
CA ALA A 60 0.94 -8.95 7.73
C ALA A 60 0.97 -8.26 9.10
N LEU A 61 0.60 -6.98 9.18
CA LEU A 61 0.51 -6.26 10.44
C LEU A 61 -0.60 -6.82 11.35
N GLN A 62 -1.74 -7.21 10.79
CA GLN A 62 -2.81 -7.83 11.56
C GLN A 62 -2.35 -9.17 12.14
N ALA A 63 -1.63 -9.98 11.36
CA ALA A 63 -1.05 -11.24 11.83
C ALA A 63 -0.05 -11.04 12.98
N VAL A 64 0.74 -9.94 12.96
CA VAL A 64 1.64 -9.60 14.07
C VAL A 64 0.88 -9.36 15.38
N ILE A 65 -0.29 -8.71 15.31
CA ILE A 65 -1.13 -8.47 16.49
C ILE A 65 -1.80 -9.77 16.94
N ASP A 66 -2.36 -10.53 16.01
CA ASP A 66 -3.16 -11.72 16.32
C ASP A 66 -2.31 -12.86 16.89
N HIS A 67 -1.06 -13.01 16.43
CA HIS A 67 -0.13 -14.03 16.90
C HIS A 67 0.79 -13.55 18.04
N GLY A 68 0.73 -12.27 18.38
CA GLY A 68 1.56 -11.66 19.41
C GLY A 68 2.97 -11.29 18.92
N VAL A 69 3.55 -10.28 19.57
CA VAL A 69 4.90 -9.79 19.27
C VAL A 69 5.94 -10.67 19.98
N MET A 70 6.67 -11.47 19.19
CA MET A 70 7.72 -12.37 19.69
C MET A 70 9.02 -11.67 20.12
N THR A 71 9.13 -10.36 19.91
CA THR A 71 10.37 -9.60 20.13
C THR A 71 10.58 -9.17 21.59
N GLY A 72 9.55 -9.26 22.45
CA GLY A 72 9.58 -8.70 23.82
C GLY A 72 9.51 -7.17 23.88
N ASP A 73 9.42 -6.52 22.73
CA ASP A 73 9.41 -5.07 22.57
C ASP A 73 7.98 -4.57 22.31
N GLU A 74 7.37 -3.94 23.33
CA GLU A 74 5.98 -3.43 23.26
C GLU A 74 5.76 -2.42 22.12
N TRP A 75 6.80 -1.68 21.72
CA TRP A 75 6.72 -0.66 20.65
C TRP A 75 6.32 -1.24 19.28
N VAL A 76 6.59 -2.53 19.03
CA VAL A 76 6.23 -3.19 17.75
C VAL A 76 4.72 -3.32 17.63
N ALA A 77 4.04 -3.74 18.71
CA ALA A 77 2.58 -3.85 18.74
C ALA A 77 1.94 -2.46 18.59
N GLU A 78 2.47 -1.46 19.30
CA GLU A 78 1.98 -0.07 19.22
C GLU A 78 2.05 0.47 17.80
N LYS A 79 3.18 0.28 17.10
CA LYS A 79 3.33 0.74 15.72
C LYS A 79 2.43 -0.01 14.75
N ALA A 80 2.29 -1.33 14.91
CA ALA A 80 1.39 -2.13 14.07
C ALA A 80 -0.07 -1.68 14.24
N MET A 81 -0.54 -1.52 15.48
CA MET A 81 -1.89 -1.01 15.78
C MET A 81 -2.11 0.39 15.20
N ALA A 82 -1.14 1.30 15.35
CA ALA A 82 -1.25 2.65 14.80
C ALA A 82 -1.36 2.66 13.27
N ALA A 83 -0.57 1.81 12.58
CA ALA A 83 -0.64 1.67 11.13
C ALA A 83 -1.96 1.06 10.65
N ILE A 84 -2.44 0.00 11.31
CA ILE A 84 -3.74 -0.64 11.02
C ILE A 84 -4.88 0.37 11.19
N ALA A 85 -4.88 1.12 12.29
CA ALA A 85 -5.89 2.14 12.57
C ALA A 85 -5.92 3.21 11.48
N ARG A 86 -4.75 3.62 10.97
CA ARG A 86 -4.66 4.60 9.88
C ARG A 86 -5.20 4.05 8.55
N ALA A 87 -4.92 2.78 8.24
CA ALA A 87 -5.36 2.14 7.00
C ALA A 87 -6.87 1.81 7.00
N SER A 88 -7.45 1.61 8.20
CA SER A 88 -8.85 1.20 8.39
C SER A 88 -9.77 2.34 8.85
N ALA A 89 -9.26 3.57 8.95
CA ALA A 89 -10.03 4.76 9.35
C ALA A 89 -10.98 5.20 8.23
#